data_AF-A0A7Y5Q5T8-F1
#
_entry.id   AF-A0A7Y5Q5T8-F1
#
_cell.length_a   1.000
_cell.length_b   1.000
_cell.length_c   1.000
_cell.angle_alpha   90.00
_cell.angle_beta   90.00
_cell.angle_gamma   90.00
#
_symmetry.space_group_name_H-M   'P 1'
#
loop_
_entity.id
_entity.type
_entity.pdbx_description
1 polymer ?
#
loop_
_entity_poly.entity_id
_entity_poly.type
_entity_poly.pdbx_seq_one_letter_code
_entity_poly.pdbx_strand_id
1 'polypeptide(L)'
;MSEPGPNSLSLAFVEELYEQYLNDPEAVPPTWRGYFEQQVDGHSRAALRPSWSPPSLFNPPSNGHADGVEVADGGAALRQHRVDELIRSYRARGHMIAHLDPLQLPRPRPPELDPAYFGFTEEDMDRPFATATMEGPRYRTL
;
A
#
# COMPACT_ATOMS: atom_id res chain seq x y z
N MET A 1 -30.22 19.79 26.33
CA MET A 1 -28.94 20.03 25.63
C MET A 1 -28.31 18.66 25.42
N SER A 2 -28.38 18.12 24.20
CA SER A 2 -27.77 16.81 23.88
C SER A 2 -26.28 17.03 23.65
N GLU A 3 -25.44 16.38 24.45
CA GLU A 3 -23.99 16.43 24.25
C GLU A 3 -23.61 15.75 22.93
N PRO A 4 -22.69 16.33 22.13
CA PRO A 4 -22.22 15.70 20.90
C PRO A 4 -21.51 14.37 21.25
N GLY A 5 -21.81 13.31 20.49
CA GLY A 5 -21.08 12.04 20.59
C GLY A 5 -19.58 12.24 20.37
N PRO A 6 -18.74 11.26 20.79
CA PRO A 6 -17.28 11.40 20.81
C PRO A 6 -16.75 11.79 19.42
N ASN A 7 -16.36 13.05 19.27
CA ASN A 7 -15.79 13.55 18.04
C ASN A 7 -14.28 13.27 18.07
N SER A 8 -13.87 12.17 17.44
CA SER A 8 -12.48 11.70 17.40
C SER A 8 -11.61 12.43 16.36
N LEU A 9 -12.09 13.53 15.76
CA LEU A 9 -11.37 14.25 14.70
C LEU A 9 -10.14 15.04 15.21
N SER A 10 -9.96 15.16 16.52
CA SER A 10 -8.84 15.87 17.14
C SER A 10 -8.08 14.97 18.11
N LEU A 11 -6.92 14.47 17.69
CA LEU A 11 -6.07 13.60 18.51
C LEU A 11 -5.71 14.22 19.88
N ALA A 12 -5.29 15.50 19.88
CA ALA A 12 -4.91 16.21 21.09
C ALA A 12 -6.04 16.33 22.13
N PHE A 13 -7.28 16.48 21.68
CA PHE A 13 -8.46 16.54 22.55
C PHE A 13 -8.76 15.18 23.20
N VAL A 14 -8.61 14.10 22.44
CA VAL A 14 -8.81 12.73 22.95
C VAL A 14 -7.70 12.35 23.94
N GLU A 15 -6.46 12.77 23.69
CA GLU A 15 -5.33 12.56 24.60
C GLU A 15 -5.54 13.25 25.95
N GLU A 16 -5.90 14.54 25.94
CA GLU A 16 -6.19 15.30 27.16
C GLU A 16 -7.34 14.67 27.97
N LEU A 17 -8.41 14.24 27.30
CA LEU A 17 -9.55 13.62 27.93
C LEU A 17 -9.23 12.22 28.50
N TYR A 18 -8.32 11.49 27.87
CA TYR A 18 -7.84 10.20 28.36
C TYR A 18 -6.89 10.36 29.56
N GLU A 19 -6.02 11.37 29.56
CA GLU A 19 -5.21 11.71 30.73
C GLU A 19 -6.09 12.09 31.93
N GLN A 20 -7.17 12.83 31.69
CA GLN A 20 -8.15 13.16 32.71
C GLN A 20 -8.83 11.90 33.26
N TYR A 21 -9.22 10.96 32.39
CA TYR A 21 -9.82 9.68 32.79
C TYR A 21 -8.90 8.83 33.67
N LEU A 22 -7.60 8.79 33.38
CA LEU A 22 -6.61 8.04 34.17
C LEU A 22 -6.40 8.62 35.57
N ASN A 23 -6.58 9.93 35.73
CA ASN A 23 -6.43 10.62 37.01
C ASN A 23 -7.71 10.57 37.85
N ASP A 24 -8.87 10.83 37.23
CA ASP A 24 -10.19 10.78 37.87
C ASP A 24 -11.26 10.33 36.86
N PRO A 25 -11.74 9.07 36.95
CA PRO A 25 -12.77 8.54 36.06
C PRO A 25 -14.11 9.29 36.14
N GLU A 26 -14.42 9.96 37.26
CA GLU A 26 -15.67 10.71 37.43
C GLU A 26 -15.63 12.09 36.76
N ALA A 27 -14.44 12.64 36.55
CA ALA A 27 -14.23 13.94 35.91
C ALA A 27 -14.51 13.94 34.39
N VAL A 28 -14.66 12.75 33.78
CA VAL A 28 -14.92 12.56 32.36
C VAL A 28 -16.41 12.31 32.10
N PRO A 29 -16.99 12.85 31.01
CA PRO A 29 -18.40 12.65 30.66
C PRO A 29 -18.78 11.15 30.57
N PRO A 30 -20.01 10.77 30.94
CA PRO A 30 -20.43 9.38 31.04
C PRO A 30 -20.36 8.62 29.70
N THR A 31 -20.53 9.31 28.57
CA THR A 31 -20.38 8.75 27.21
C THR A 31 -18.93 8.34 26.92
N TRP A 32 -17.96 9.14 27.37
CA TRP A 32 -16.54 8.87 27.23
C TRP A 32 -16.02 7.86 28.25
N ARG A 33 -16.60 7.84 29.45
CA ARG A 33 -16.30 6.82 30.47
C ARG A 33 -16.57 5.42 29.96
N GLY A 34 -17.75 5.18 29.39
CA GLY A 34 -18.09 3.89 28.79
C GLY A 34 -17.22 3.53 27.58
N TYR A 35 -16.82 4.52 26.78
CA TYR A 35 -15.87 4.33 25.68
C TYR A 35 -14.48 3.89 26.16
N PHE A 36 -13.94 4.53 27.21
CA PHE A 36 -12.63 4.17 27.75
C PHE A 36 -12.64 2.86 28.54
N GLU A 37 -13.71 2.58 29.31
CA GLU A 37 -13.89 1.33 30.04
C GLU A 37 -13.89 0.12 29.09
N GLN A 38 -14.60 0.22 27.96
CA GLN A 38 -14.60 -0.80 26.91
C GLN A 38 -13.22 -1.00 26.25
N GLN A 39 -12.39 0.05 26.20
CA GLN A 39 -11.07 0.02 25.58
C GLN A 39 -9.99 -0.56 26.52
N VAL A 40 -10.07 -0.28 27.83
CA VAL A 40 -9.09 -0.68 28.84
C VAL A 40 -9.18 -2.17 29.18
N ASP A 41 -10.38 -2.76 29.17
CA ASP A 41 -10.60 -4.17 29.51
C ASP A 41 -10.14 -5.18 28.44
N GLY A 42 -9.81 -4.72 27.23
CA GLY A 42 -9.55 -5.62 26.10
C GLY A 42 -8.22 -5.47 25.38
N HIS A 43 -7.49 -4.37 25.58
CA HIS A 43 -6.34 -4.07 24.71
C HIS A 43 -5.17 -3.51 25.49
N SER A 44 -4.10 -4.31 25.60
CA SER A 44 -2.76 -3.81 25.87
C SER A 44 -2.46 -2.59 24.98
N ARG A 45 -1.59 -1.69 25.45
CA ARG A 45 -1.15 -0.38 24.91
C ARG A 45 -0.80 -0.30 23.40
N ALA A 46 -1.04 -1.34 22.62
CA ALA A 46 -0.98 -1.42 21.17
C ALA A 46 -2.17 -0.74 20.44
N ALA A 47 -3.28 -0.43 21.12
CA ALA A 47 -4.49 0.12 20.49
C ALA A 47 -4.43 1.61 20.10
N LEU A 48 -3.37 2.35 20.46
CA LEU A 48 -3.15 3.73 20.02
C LEU A 48 -2.37 3.84 18.70
N ARG A 49 -2.16 2.72 17.99
CA ARG A 49 -1.57 2.75 16.65
C ARG A 49 -2.68 3.05 15.64
N PRO A 50 -2.45 3.93 14.64
CA PRO A 50 -3.40 4.11 13.55
C PRO A 50 -3.74 2.74 12.94
N SER A 51 -5.02 2.50 12.66
CA SER A 51 -5.52 1.26 12.05
C SER A 51 -4.93 0.99 10.66
N TRP A 52 -4.35 2.02 10.04
CA TRP A 52 -3.38 1.87 8.98
C TRP A 52 -2.04 1.42 9.59
N SER A 53 -1.86 0.11 9.75
CA SER A 53 -0.51 -0.45 9.73
C SER A 53 -0.15 -0.64 8.26
N PRO A 54 0.79 0.14 7.69
CA PRO A 54 1.27 -0.16 6.35
C PRO A 54 1.79 -1.59 6.36
N PRO A 55 1.50 -2.43 5.35
CA PRO A 55 1.98 -3.79 5.32
C PRO A 55 3.51 -3.76 5.44
N SER A 56 4.00 -4.19 6.61
CA SER A 56 5.43 -4.34 6.83
C SER A 56 5.89 -5.56 6.06
N LEU A 57 6.93 -5.41 5.24
CA LEU A 57 7.61 -6.54 4.59
C LEU A 57 8.12 -7.58 5.60
N PHE A 58 8.27 -7.20 6.87
CA PHE A 58 8.80 -8.03 7.94
C PHE A 58 7.74 -8.56 8.91
N ASN A 59 6.46 -8.19 8.77
CA ASN A 59 5.38 -8.70 9.62
C ASN A 59 3.99 -8.58 8.93
N PRO A 60 3.66 -9.47 7.97
CA PRO A 60 2.34 -9.47 7.33
C PRO A 60 1.24 -9.97 8.30
N PRO A 61 0.02 -9.41 8.23
CA PRO A 61 -1.10 -9.88 9.06
C PRO A 61 -1.49 -11.32 8.69
N SER A 62 -1.63 -12.18 9.68
CA SER A 62 -1.89 -13.63 9.52
C SER A 62 -3.34 -14.00 9.22
N ASN A 63 -4.23 -13.05 8.91
CA ASN A 63 -5.62 -13.37 8.59
C ASN A 63 -5.76 -13.66 7.09
N GLY A 64 -6.04 -14.94 6.80
CA GLY A 64 -6.03 -15.54 5.48
C GLY A 64 -6.82 -14.76 4.43
N HIS A 65 -6.14 -14.47 3.33
CA HIS A 65 -6.26 -15.14 2.03
C HIS A 65 -4.95 -14.89 1.28
N ALA A 66 -3.83 -15.33 1.86
CA ALA A 66 -2.58 -15.45 1.12
C ALA A 66 -2.70 -16.70 0.25
N ASP A 67 -3.43 -16.57 -0.85
CA ASP A 67 -3.24 -17.42 -2.02
C ASP A 67 -1.73 -17.46 -2.27
N GLY A 68 -1.16 -18.66 -2.25
CA GLY A 68 0.25 -18.91 -1.98
C GLY A 68 1.19 -17.95 -2.71
N VAL A 69 1.78 -17.02 -1.96
CA VAL A 69 3.07 -16.47 -2.36
C VAL A 69 4.07 -17.55 -2.00
N GLU A 70 4.23 -18.50 -2.91
CA GLU A 70 5.43 -19.34 -2.94
C GLU A 70 6.61 -18.38 -2.78
N VAL A 71 7.46 -18.66 -1.79
CA VAL A 71 8.71 -17.92 -1.59
C VAL A 71 9.51 -18.09 -2.87
N ALA A 72 9.40 -17.12 -3.75
CA ALA A 72 9.89 -17.22 -5.09
C ALA A 72 11.42 -17.25 -5.04
N ASP A 73 12.01 -18.18 -5.80
CA ASP A 73 13.39 -18.14 -6.27
C ASP A 73 13.88 -16.68 -6.38
N GLY A 74 15.01 -16.34 -5.77
CA GLY A 74 15.50 -14.95 -5.72
C GLY A 74 15.61 -14.29 -7.11
N GLY A 75 15.74 -15.11 -8.16
CA GLY A 75 15.65 -14.67 -9.55
C GLY A 75 14.26 -14.18 -9.99
N ALA A 76 13.17 -14.78 -9.50
CA ALA A 76 11.80 -14.38 -9.80
C ALA A 76 11.43 -13.02 -9.20
N ALA A 77 11.81 -12.77 -7.94
CA ALA A 77 11.61 -11.46 -7.31
C ALA A 77 12.39 -10.34 -8.03
N LEU A 78 13.64 -10.62 -8.43
CA LEU A 78 14.45 -9.68 -9.22
C LEU A 78 13.83 -9.41 -10.59
N ARG A 79 13.31 -10.43 -11.27
CA ARG A 79 12.61 -10.27 -12.56
C ARG A 79 11.33 -9.45 -12.39
N GLN A 80 10.54 -9.67 -11.34
CA GLN A 80 9.34 -8.86 -11.06
C GLN A 80 9.70 -7.37 -10.85
N HIS A 81 10.75 -7.08 -10.08
CA HIS A 81 11.24 -5.70 -9.91
C HIS A 81 11.64 -5.07 -11.25
N ARG A 82 12.28 -5.82 -12.16
CA ARG A 82 12.62 -5.33 -13.50
C ARG A 82 11.36 -5.02 -14.33
N VAL A 83 10.29 -5.80 -14.20
CA VAL A 83 9.00 -5.52 -14.84
C VAL A 83 8.40 -4.24 -14.31
N ASP A 84 8.44 -4.04 -12.99
CA ASP A 84 7.92 -2.82 -12.36
C ASP A 84 8.67 -1.55 -12.83
N GLU A 85 10.00 -1.62 -12.97
CA GLU A 85 10.81 -0.53 -13.51
C GLU A 85 10.53 -0.27 -15.00
N LEU A 86 10.27 -1.32 -15.79
CA LEU A 86 9.84 -1.18 -17.18
C LEU A 86 8.48 -0.46 -17.26
N ILE A 87 7.48 -0.91 -16.50
CA ILE A 87 6.15 -0.29 -16.43
C ILE A 87 6.26 1.19 -16.04
N ARG A 88 7.07 1.49 -15.02
CA ARG A 88 7.33 2.85 -14.57
C ARG A 88 7.96 3.71 -15.68
N SER A 89 8.92 3.16 -16.41
CA SER A 89 9.55 3.83 -17.56
C SER A 89 8.55 4.14 -18.66
N TYR A 90 7.66 3.20 -18.99
CA TYR A 90 6.55 3.43 -19.92
C TYR A 90 5.58 4.51 -19.44
N ARG A 91 5.22 4.52 -18.15
CA ARG A 91 4.34 5.57 -17.58
C ARG A 91 4.98 6.95 -17.66
N ALA A 92 6.29 7.06 -17.37
CA ALA A 92 6.99 8.33 -17.35
C ALA A 92 7.35 8.85 -18.76
N ARG A 93 7.77 7.97 -19.68
CA ARG A 93 8.40 8.34 -20.95
C ARG A 93 7.73 7.76 -22.19
N GLY A 94 6.69 6.93 -22.05
CA GLY A 94 5.99 6.30 -23.18
C GLY A 94 5.42 7.29 -24.19
N HIS A 95 5.10 8.52 -23.75
CA HIS A 95 4.67 9.60 -24.65
C HIS A 95 5.72 9.96 -25.71
N MET A 96 7.01 9.71 -25.47
CA MET A 96 8.09 9.99 -26.43
C MET A 96 8.07 9.05 -27.64
N ILE A 97 7.55 7.83 -27.47
CA ILE A 97 7.43 6.82 -28.53
C ILE A 97 6.00 6.73 -29.10
N ALA A 98 5.05 7.47 -28.55
CA ALA A 98 3.66 7.45 -29.01
C ALA A 98 3.53 8.00 -30.44
N HIS A 99 2.84 7.29 -31.32
CA HIS A 99 2.61 7.70 -32.71
C HIS A 99 1.63 8.88 -32.82
N LEU A 100 2.11 10.08 -32.51
CA LEU A 100 1.33 11.33 -32.52
C LEU A 100 1.60 12.20 -33.75
N ASP A 101 2.74 12.00 -34.41
CA ASP A 101 3.14 12.80 -35.57
C ASP A 101 2.64 12.16 -36.88
N PRO A 102 1.69 12.80 -37.61
CA PRO A 102 1.21 12.29 -38.90
C PRO A 102 2.28 12.32 -39.99
N LEU A 103 3.34 13.12 -39.83
CA LEU A 103 4.45 13.24 -40.78
C LEU A 103 5.57 12.22 -40.51
N GLN A 104 5.49 11.48 -39.39
CA GLN A 104 6.41 10.40 -39.01
C GLN A 104 7.90 10.80 -39.02
N LEU A 105 8.20 11.99 -38.49
CA LEU A 105 9.59 12.41 -38.36
C LEU A 105 10.34 11.49 -37.36
N PRO A 106 11.61 11.15 -37.63
CA PRO A 106 12.38 10.29 -36.74
C PRO A 106 12.61 10.99 -35.40
N ARG A 107 12.25 10.32 -34.31
CA ARG A 107 12.48 10.79 -32.94
C ARG A 107 13.42 9.84 -32.20
N PRO A 108 14.31 10.36 -31.34
CA PRO A 108 15.19 9.50 -30.55
C PRO A 108 14.36 8.65 -29.59
N ARG A 109 14.63 7.34 -29.58
CA ARG A 109 13.97 6.39 -28.68
C ARG A 109 14.76 6.30 -27.37
N PRO A 110 14.14 6.54 -26.20
CA PRO A 110 14.79 6.31 -24.92
C PRO A 110 15.13 4.82 -24.75
N PRO A 111 16.37 4.47 -24.34
CA PRO A 111 16.77 3.07 -24.15
C PRO A 111 15.99 2.40 -23.02
N GLU A 112 15.49 3.15 -22.04
CA GLU A 112 14.75 2.61 -20.89
C GLU A 112 13.34 2.11 -21.25
N LEU A 113 12.91 2.28 -22.49
CA LEU A 113 11.66 1.70 -23.01
C LEU A 113 11.88 0.36 -23.72
N ASP A 114 13.13 -0.07 -23.86
CA ASP A 114 13.49 -1.39 -24.39
C ASP A 114 13.54 -2.41 -23.24
N PRO A 115 12.77 -3.51 -23.27
CA PRO A 115 12.89 -4.58 -22.28
C PRO A 115 14.31 -5.13 -22.14
N ALA A 116 15.08 -5.15 -23.23
CA ALA A 116 16.47 -5.62 -23.22
C ALA A 116 17.36 -4.76 -22.32
N TYR A 117 17.03 -3.49 -22.10
CA TYR A 117 17.76 -2.59 -21.18
C TYR A 117 17.73 -3.10 -19.73
N PHE A 118 16.65 -3.76 -19.32
CA PHE A 118 16.51 -4.37 -18.00
C PHE A 118 16.97 -5.83 -17.96
N GLY A 119 17.52 -6.34 -19.07
CA GLY A 119 18.00 -7.71 -19.20
C GLY A 119 16.89 -8.74 -19.38
N PHE A 120 15.75 -8.35 -19.96
CA PHE A 120 14.77 -9.32 -20.45
C PHE A 120 15.25 -9.91 -21.77
N THR A 121 15.07 -11.23 -21.89
CA THR A 121 15.36 -11.99 -23.10
C THR A 121 14.05 -12.43 -23.75
N GLU A 122 14.15 -13.01 -24.95
CA GLU A 122 12.97 -13.55 -25.64
C GLU A 122 12.29 -14.69 -24.84
N GLU A 123 13.07 -15.44 -24.05
CA GLU A 123 12.55 -16.48 -23.14
C GLU A 123 11.71 -15.91 -21.99
N ASP A 124 11.82 -14.62 -21.69
CA ASP A 124 11.04 -13.97 -20.63
C ASP A 124 9.69 -13.45 -21.13
N MET A 125 9.50 -13.36 -22.45
CA MET A 125 8.28 -12.79 -23.05
C MET A 125 7.05 -13.63 -22.75
N ASP A 126 7.18 -14.96 -22.75
CA ASP A 126 6.07 -15.88 -22.47
C ASP A 126 5.85 -16.17 -20.98
N ARG A 127 6.67 -15.58 -20.09
CA ARG A 127 6.60 -15.87 -18.64
C ARG A 127 5.49 -15.06 -17.97
N PRO A 128 4.71 -15.66 -17.06
CA PRO A 128 3.72 -14.93 -16.30
C PRO A 128 4.36 -14.06 -15.21
N PHE A 129 3.95 -12.80 -15.16
CA PHE A 129 4.31 -11.81 -14.14
C PHE A 129 3.08 -11.34 -13.39
N ALA A 130 3.25 -10.98 -12.11
CA ALA A 130 2.15 -10.49 -11.29
C ALA A 130 1.81 -9.05 -11.67
N THR A 131 0.53 -8.75 -11.82
CA THR A 131 0.00 -7.43 -12.21
C THR A 131 -0.91 -6.83 -11.14
N ALA A 132 -0.60 -7.07 -9.86
CA ALA A 132 -1.42 -6.63 -8.73
C ALA A 132 -1.57 -5.09 -8.63
N THR A 133 -0.65 -4.33 -9.22
CA THR A 133 -0.64 -2.85 -9.24
C THR A 133 -1.33 -2.25 -10.47
N MET A 134 -1.91 -3.09 -11.34
CA MET A 134 -2.59 -2.71 -12.57
C MET A 134 -4.01 -3.28 -12.58
N GLU A 135 -4.94 -2.58 -13.22
CA GLU A 135 -6.29 -3.12 -13.39
C GLU A 135 -6.29 -4.31 -14.36
N GLY A 136 -7.06 -5.35 -14.03
CA GLY A 136 -7.26 -6.52 -14.88
C GLY A 136 -6.85 -7.85 -14.23
N PRO A 137 -6.47 -8.86 -15.05
CA PRO A 137 -6.02 -10.17 -14.56
C PRO A 137 -4.88 -10.06 -13.56
N ARG A 138 -4.80 -11.01 -12.62
CA ARG A 138 -3.74 -11.04 -11.59
C ARG A 138 -2.34 -11.34 -12.15
N TYR A 139 -2.28 -11.98 -13.31
CA TYR A 139 -1.04 -12.32 -13.99
C TYR A 139 -1.15 -12.01 -15.49
N ARG A 140 -0.06 -11.53 -16.10
CA ARG A 140 0.10 -11.36 -17.56
C ARG A 140 1.52 -11.72 -17.99
N THR A 141 1.65 -12.12 -19.25
CA THR A 141 2.96 -12.22 -19.91
C THR A 141 3.50 -10.84 -20.25
N LEU A 142 4.80 -10.74 -20.57
CA LEU A 142 5.49 -9.47 -20.80
C LEU A 142 4.99 -8.74 -22.06
#